data_AF-A0A845DTS8-F1
#
_entry.id   AF-A0A845DTS8-F1
#
_cell.length_a   1.000
_cell.length_b   1.000
_cell.length_c   1.000
_cell.angle_alpha   90.00
_cell.angle_beta   90.00
_cell.angle_gamma   90.00
#
_symmetry.space_group_name_H-M   'P 1'
#
loop_
_entity.id
_entity.type
_entity.pdbx_description
1 polymer ?
#
loop_
_entity_poly.entity_id
_entity_poly.type
_entity_poly.pdbx_seq_one_letter_code
_entity_poly.pdbx_strand_id
1 'polypeptide(L)'
;TYETATRNTFDLNAVPVLKRSSHLPVVADPAHGTGDWELVPPMSLAAVAAGADALILEVHPDPESALSDGDQSLKPERFADLMRSLRRVAAAVGRSIATPKESDDSAGMAGNKNRSTEETSKSAVLA
;
A
#
# COMPACT_ATOMS: atom_id res chain seq x y z
N THR A 1 -9.42 4.46 -19.42
CA THR A 1 -10.18 5.60 -20.00
C THR A 1 -9.51 5.94 -21.33
N TYR A 2 -9.67 7.14 -21.90
CA TYR A 2 -8.87 7.57 -23.06
C TYR A 2 -7.48 8.12 -22.67
N GLU A 3 -7.23 8.35 -21.38
CA GLU A 3 -5.94 8.79 -20.86
C GLU A 3 -4.87 7.71 -21.03
N THR A 4 -3.66 8.11 -21.39
CA THR A 4 -2.52 7.21 -21.66
C THR A 4 -1.31 7.46 -20.76
N ALA A 5 -1.32 8.51 -19.92
CA ALA A 5 -0.24 8.82 -18.99
C ALA A 5 -0.11 7.80 -17.83
N THR A 6 -1.17 7.06 -17.52
CA THR A 6 -1.19 6.04 -16.46
C THR A 6 -1.85 4.75 -16.96
N ARG A 7 -1.53 3.61 -16.34
CA ARG A 7 -2.09 2.28 -16.70
C ARG A 7 -3.62 2.28 -16.62
N ASN A 8 -4.15 2.88 -15.56
CA ASN A 8 -5.58 3.11 -15.37
C ASN A 8 -5.82 4.55 -14.88
N THR A 9 -7.07 5.00 -14.94
CA THR A 9 -7.47 6.22 -14.25
C THR A 9 -7.95 5.83 -12.87
N PHE A 10 -7.14 6.13 -11.85
CA PHE A 10 -7.50 5.89 -10.47
C PHE A 10 -8.67 6.80 -10.04
N ASP A 11 -9.88 6.24 -10.00
CA ASP A 11 -11.10 7.00 -9.69
C ASP A 11 -11.25 7.24 -8.19
N LEU A 12 -10.65 8.32 -7.71
CA LEU A 12 -10.72 8.73 -6.31
C LEU A 12 -12.16 9.08 -5.88
N ASN A 13 -13.04 9.49 -6.81
CA ASN A 13 -14.43 9.81 -6.49
C ASN A 13 -15.22 8.55 -6.08
N ALA A 14 -14.80 7.37 -6.54
CA ALA A 14 -15.44 6.11 -6.17
C ALA A 14 -15.41 5.88 -4.66
N VAL A 15 -14.37 6.36 -3.94
CA VAL A 15 -14.24 6.18 -2.48
C VAL A 15 -15.47 6.75 -1.74
N PRO A 16 -15.75 8.06 -1.77
CA PRO A 16 -16.92 8.62 -1.07
C PRO A 16 -18.26 8.14 -1.66
N VAL A 17 -18.33 7.85 -2.96
CA VAL A 17 -19.54 7.29 -3.58
C VAL A 17 -19.88 5.91 -2.99
N LEU A 18 -18.90 5.02 -2.87
CA LEU A 18 -19.06 3.69 -2.29
C LEU A 18 -19.36 3.77 -0.79
N LYS A 19 -18.69 4.65 -0.03
CA LYS A 19 -18.97 4.87 1.39
C LYS A 19 -20.42 5.35 1.65
N ARG A 20 -21.04 6.05 0.69
CA ARG A 20 -22.46 6.45 0.77
C ARG A 20 -23.42 5.36 0.35
N SER A 21 -22.97 4.46 -0.53
CA SER A 21 -23.85 3.49 -1.21
C SER A 21 -23.75 2.09 -0.62
N SER A 22 -22.75 1.83 0.23
CA SER A 22 -22.49 0.54 0.85
C SER A 22 -21.96 0.72 2.28
N HIS A 23 -22.24 -0.26 3.13
CA HIS A 23 -21.69 -0.36 4.48
C HIS A 23 -20.36 -1.14 4.52
N LEU A 24 -19.93 -1.72 3.40
CA LEU A 24 -18.70 -2.49 3.32
C LEU A 24 -17.47 -1.57 3.35
N PRO A 25 -16.33 -2.07 3.86
CA PRO A 25 -15.06 -1.35 3.76
C PRO A 25 -14.67 -1.08 2.30
N VAL A 26 -14.12 0.11 2.04
CA VAL A 26 -13.60 0.49 0.72
C VAL A 26 -12.08 0.44 0.74
N VAL A 27 -11.52 -0.41 -0.12
CA VAL A 27 -10.07 -0.60 -0.25
C VAL A 27 -9.60 0.05 -1.55
N ALA A 28 -8.57 0.87 -1.47
CA ALA A 28 -7.94 1.51 -2.62
C ALA A 28 -6.64 0.78 -3.00
N ASP A 29 -6.42 0.60 -4.30
CA ASP A 29 -5.18 0.06 -4.87
C ASP A 29 -4.55 1.09 -5.81
N PRO A 30 -3.65 1.96 -5.30
CA PRO A 30 -2.94 2.94 -6.11
C PRO A 30 -1.87 2.33 -7.01
N ALA A 31 -1.34 1.14 -6.67
CA ALA A 31 -0.31 0.47 -7.46
C ALA A 31 -0.87 0.09 -8.82
N HIS A 32 -1.87 -0.78 -8.85
CA HIS A 32 -2.54 -1.16 -10.10
C HIS A 32 -3.34 0.01 -10.69
N GLY A 33 -3.88 0.89 -9.83
CA GLY A 33 -4.66 2.05 -10.26
C GLY A 33 -3.87 3.06 -11.11
N THR A 34 -2.54 3.12 -10.94
CA THR A 34 -1.67 4.04 -11.68
C THR A 34 -0.68 3.32 -12.59
N GLY A 35 -0.17 2.16 -12.15
CA GLY A 35 0.89 1.41 -12.81
C GLY A 35 2.28 2.04 -12.70
N ASP A 36 2.46 3.03 -11.82
CA ASP A 36 3.70 3.79 -11.69
C ASP A 36 4.02 4.04 -10.21
N TRP A 37 5.15 3.49 -9.74
CA TRP A 37 5.58 3.59 -8.36
C TRP A 37 5.77 5.05 -7.89
N GLU A 38 6.06 6.01 -8.77
CA GLU A 38 6.18 7.43 -8.42
C GLU A 38 4.82 8.03 -8.02
N LEU A 39 3.73 7.50 -8.60
CA LEU A 39 2.36 7.94 -8.34
C LEU A 39 1.72 7.23 -7.14
N VAL A 40 2.24 6.08 -6.73
CA VAL A 40 1.72 5.31 -5.59
C VAL A 40 1.68 6.13 -4.30
N PRO A 41 2.76 6.81 -3.84
CA PRO A 41 2.72 7.58 -2.61
C PRO A 41 1.68 8.72 -2.60
N PRO A 42 1.64 9.65 -3.57
CA PRO A 42 0.64 10.73 -3.54
C PRO A 42 -0.80 10.21 -3.67
N MET A 43 -1.05 9.19 -4.49
CA MET A 43 -2.40 8.61 -4.63
C MET A 43 -2.85 7.85 -3.39
N SER A 44 -1.92 7.21 -2.67
CA SER A 44 -2.20 6.59 -1.36
C SER A 44 -2.64 7.61 -0.32
N LEU A 45 -1.94 8.75 -0.23
CA LEU A 45 -2.31 9.84 0.68
C LEU A 45 -3.68 10.42 0.32
N ALA A 46 -3.96 10.61 -0.97
CA ALA A 46 -5.24 11.07 -1.47
C ALA A 46 -6.38 10.09 -1.14
N ALA A 47 -6.18 8.79 -1.32
CA ALA A 47 -7.16 7.75 -0.99
C ALA A 47 -7.53 7.74 0.49
N VAL A 48 -6.53 7.83 1.39
CA VAL A 48 -6.79 7.94 2.84
C VAL A 48 -7.55 9.22 3.18
N ALA A 49 -7.16 10.36 2.60
CA ALA A 49 -7.85 11.63 2.79
C ALA A 49 -9.30 11.60 2.27
N ALA A 50 -9.57 10.88 1.18
CA ALA A 50 -10.90 10.66 0.62
C ALA A 50 -11.77 9.71 1.46
N GLY A 51 -11.18 9.03 2.46
CA GLY A 51 -11.89 8.17 3.39
C GLY A 51 -11.82 6.67 3.07
N ALA A 52 -10.84 6.23 2.28
CA ALA A 52 -10.57 4.82 2.09
C ALA A 52 -10.30 4.14 3.46
N ASP A 53 -10.86 2.95 3.63
CA ASP A 53 -10.70 2.16 4.85
C ASP A 53 -9.44 1.33 4.82
N ALA A 54 -8.94 1.02 3.61
CA ALA A 54 -7.68 0.34 3.47
C ALA A 54 -6.93 0.70 2.19
N LEU A 55 -5.63 0.43 2.17
CA LEU A 55 -4.77 0.47 0.99
C LEU A 55 -4.21 -0.91 0.66
N ILE A 56 -4.11 -1.22 -0.62
CA ILE A 56 -3.28 -2.31 -1.15
C ILE A 56 -2.06 -1.67 -1.80
N LEU A 57 -0.87 -2.06 -1.33
CA LEU A 57 0.41 -1.55 -1.81
C LEU A 57 1.33 -2.71 -2.15
N GLU A 58 2.06 -2.60 -3.26
CA GLU A 58 3.06 -3.58 -3.66
C GLU A 58 4.45 -3.14 -3.21
N VAL A 59 5.19 -4.08 -2.63
CA VAL A 59 6.54 -3.85 -2.13
C VAL A 59 7.45 -4.97 -2.61
N HIS A 60 8.56 -4.60 -3.24
CA HIS A 60 9.60 -5.52 -3.68
C HIS A 60 10.99 -4.96 -3.34
N PRO A 61 11.92 -5.77 -2.78
CA PRO A 61 13.26 -5.29 -2.44
C PRO A 61 14.07 -4.88 -3.68
N ASP A 62 13.80 -5.53 -4.81
CA ASP A 62 14.47 -5.26 -6.09
C ASP A 62 13.45 -5.21 -7.24
N PRO A 63 12.68 -4.12 -7.41
CA PRO A 63 11.59 -4.07 -8.38
C PRO A 63 12.02 -4.34 -9.83
N GLU A 64 13.28 -4.07 -10.18
CA GLU A 64 13.84 -4.28 -11.52
C GLU A 64 13.96 -5.77 -11.89
N SER A 65 14.06 -6.66 -10.89
CA SER A 65 14.10 -8.11 -11.07
C SER A 65 12.77 -8.80 -10.73
N ALA A 66 11.70 -8.04 -10.47
CA ALA A 66 10.40 -8.61 -10.13
C ALA A 66 9.82 -9.40 -11.31
N LEU A 67 9.31 -10.61 -11.05
CA LEU A 67 8.65 -11.45 -12.06
C LEU A 67 7.32 -10.88 -12.55
N SER A 68 6.70 -9.99 -11.76
CA SER A 68 5.47 -9.29 -12.07
C SER A 68 5.45 -7.92 -11.40
N ASP A 69 4.84 -6.95 -12.08
CA ASP A 69 4.46 -5.64 -11.52
C ASP A 69 5.59 -4.87 -10.82
N GLY A 70 6.82 -4.99 -11.33
CA GLY A 70 7.99 -4.24 -10.85
C GLY A 70 7.80 -2.72 -10.93
N ASP A 71 7.24 -2.22 -12.03
CA ASP A 71 7.09 -0.77 -12.31
C ASP A 71 6.21 -0.02 -11.28
N GLN A 72 5.32 -0.74 -10.59
CA GLN A 72 4.40 -0.20 -9.58
C GLN A 72 4.77 -0.60 -8.15
N SER A 73 5.83 -1.40 -7.98
CA SER A 73 6.30 -1.89 -6.69
C SER A 73 7.23 -0.90 -5.99
N LEU A 74 6.92 -0.56 -4.74
CA LEU A 74 7.79 0.28 -3.91
C LEU A 74 8.97 -0.52 -3.36
N LYS A 75 10.13 0.14 -3.21
CA LYS A 75 11.21 -0.36 -2.35
C LYS A 75 10.83 -0.27 -0.86
N PRO A 76 11.35 -1.15 0.01
CA PRO A 76 11.01 -1.16 1.44
C PRO A 76 11.20 0.18 2.15
N GLU A 77 12.24 0.95 1.80
CA GLU A 77 12.53 2.26 2.39
C GLU A 77 11.46 3.28 1.99
N ARG A 78 11.04 3.27 0.71
CA ARG A 78 9.96 4.13 0.21
C ARG A 78 8.63 3.78 0.86
N PHE A 79 8.35 2.49 1.05
CA PHE A 79 7.18 2.05 1.79
C PHE A 79 7.21 2.56 3.24
N ALA A 80 8.35 2.44 3.94
CA ALA A 80 8.49 2.96 5.30
C ALA A 80 8.28 4.49 5.37
N ASP A 81 8.74 5.24 4.38
CA ASP A 81 8.51 6.68 4.26
C ASP A 81 7.04 7.01 4.04
N LEU A 82 6.40 6.30 3.11
CA LEU A 82 4.97 6.43 2.83
C LEU A 82 4.14 6.17 4.10
N MET A 83 4.46 5.12 4.87
CA MET A 83 3.80 4.82 6.13
C MET A 83 3.91 5.94 7.16
N ARG A 84 5.01 6.70 7.20
CA ARG A 84 5.12 7.88 8.09
C ARG A 84 4.22 9.02 7.62
N SER A 85 4.14 9.26 6.32
CA SER A 85 3.27 10.28 5.73
C SER A 85 1.79 9.93 5.89
N LEU A 86 1.41 8.68 5.64
CA LEU A 86 0.04 8.19 5.79
C LEU A 86 -0.49 8.40 7.20
N ARG A 87 0.32 8.13 8.24
CA ARG A 87 -0.10 8.37 9.64
C ARG A 87 -0.42 9.84 9.91
N ARG A 88 0.34 10.77 9.33
CA ARG A 88 0.10 12.21 9.48
C ARG A 88 -1.18 12.63 8.76
N VAL A 89 -1.38 12.17 7.53
CA VAL A 89 -2.60 12.48 6.75
C VAL A 89 -3.83 11.87 7.40
N ALA A 90 -3.78 10.61 7.82
CA ALA A 90 -4.86 9.94 8.53
C ALA A 90 -5.27 10.75 9.77
N ALA A 91 -4.30 11.14 10.61
CA ALA A 91 -4.57 11.95 11.80
C ALA A 91 -5.21 13.29 11.46
N ALA A 92 -4.74 13.96 10.39
CA ALA A 92 -5.30 15.24 9.94
C ALA A 92 -6.76 15.16 9.48
N VAL A 93 -7.20 13.99 9.01
CA VAL A 93 -8.60 13.74 8.61
C VAL A 93 -9.41 12.95 9.65
N GLY A 94 -8.94 12.88 10.90
CA GLY A 94 -9.65 12.23 12.00
C GLY A 94 -9.68 10.70 11.92
N ARG A 95 -8.68 10.10 11.26
CA ARG A 95 -8.50 8.64 11.12
C ARG A 95 -7.19 8.21 11.79
N SER A 96 -7.06 6.92 12.05
CA SER A 96 -5.84 6.32 12.59
C SER A 96 -5.45 5.11 11.78
N ILE A 97 -4.15 4.88 11.61
CA ILE A 97 -3.62 3.66 11.01
C ILE A 97 -3.12 2.76 12.14
N ALA A 98 -3.53 1.49 12.13
CA ALA A 98 -3.11 0.55 13.15
C ALA A 98 -1.58 0.37 13.14
N THR A 99 -0.98 0.29 14.32
CA THR A 99 0.39 -0.22 14.46
C THR A 99 0.32 -1.73 14.67
N PRO A 100 1.19 -2.53 14.02
CA PRO A 100 1.28 -3.95 14.33
C PRO A 100 1.54 -4.10 15.83
N LYS A 101 0.81 -5.00 16.50
CA LYS A 101 1.20 -5.41 17.86
C LYS A 101 2.57 -6.08 17.77
N GLU A 102 3.50 -5.70 18.64
CA GLU A 102 4.75 -6.43 18.80
C GLU A 102 4.41 -7.91 19.08
N SER A 103 5.02 -8.83 18.34
CA SER A 103 4.98 -10.25 18.66
C SER A 103 5.72 -10.46 19.98
N ASP A 104 5.09 -11.11 20.96
CA ASP A 104 5.77 -11.64 22.15
C ASP A 104 6.75 -12.75 21.70
N ASP A 105 7.90 -12.37 21.14
CA ASP A 105 8.96 -13.28 20.71
C ASP A 105 9.85 -13.68 21.90
N SER A 106 9.25 -14.19 22.97
CA SER A 106 9.96 -14.81 24.09
C SER A 106 10.09 -16.33 23.98
N ALA A 107 9.84 -16.92 22.80
CA ALA A 107 9.99 -18.36 22.59
C ALA A 107 10.67 -18.68 21.25
N GLY A 108 11.94 -19.11 21.32
CA GLY A 108 12.54 -19.91 20.24
C GLY A 108 13.85 -19.38 19.67
N MET A 109 14.87 -19.21 20.51
CA MET A 109 16.26 -19.19 20.06
C MET A 109 16.64 -20.61 19.59
N ALA A 110 16.43 -20.96 18.32
CA ALA A 110 17.03 -22.15 17.69
C ALA A 110 17.10 -21.96 16.16
N GLY A 111 18.32 -21.99 15.64
CA GLY A 111 18.63 -21.53 14.29
C GLY A 111 18.14 -22.40 13.13
N ASN A 112 18.09 -21.77 11.96
CA ASN A 112 18.46 -22.40 10.71
C ASN A 112 19.07 -21.34 9.76
N LYS A 113 20.39 -21.37 9.60
CA LYS A 113 21.13 -20.61 8.57
C LYS A 113 21.00 -21.39 7.26
N ASN A 114 20.00 -21.01 6.45
CA ASN A 114 19.94 -21.18 4.99
C ASN A 114 18.49 -20.93 4.53
N ARG A 115 18.15 -19.68 4.25
CA ARG A 115 17.09 -19.36 3.28
C ARG A 115 17.69 -18.39 2.28
N SER A 116 17.72 -18.81 1.03
CA SER A 116 17.96 -17.95 -0.12
C SER A 116 17.04 -16.72 -0.01
N THR A 117 17.60 -15.54 -0.23
CA THR A 117 16.87 -14.27 -0.26
C THR A 117 16.14 -14.08 -1.59
N GLU A 118 15.39 -15.10 -2.00
CA GLU A 118 14.56 -15.06 -3.19
C GLU A 118 13.09 -15.00 -2.80
N GLU A 119 12.40 -14.07 -3.47
CA GLU A 119 10.96 -14.05 -3.70
C GLU A 119 10.06 -13.94 -2.47
N THR A 120 9.72 -12.71 -2.12
CA THR A 120 8.34 -12.45 -1.71
C THR A 120 7.95 -11.03 -2.09
N SER A 121 7.31 -10.85 -3.25
CA SER A 121 6.42 -9.72 -3.46
C SER A 121 5.37 -9.77 -2.34
N LYS A 122 5.33 -8.75 -1.49
CA LYS A 122 4.34 -8.67 -0.42
C LYS A 122 3.38 -7.54 -0.74
N SER A 123 2.13 -7.88 -1.04
CA SER A 123 1.04 -6.92 -1.03
C SER A 123 0.71 -6.61 0.43
N ALA A 124 0.84 -5.35 0.84
CA ALA A 124 0.46 -4.89 2.16
C ALA A 124 -0.98 -4.37 2.12
N VAL A 125 -1.88 -5.02 2.88
CA VAL A 125 -3.21 -4.48 3.16
C VAL A 125 -3.13 -3.67 4.44
N LEU A 126 -3.37 -2.37 4.35
CA LEU A 126 -3.36 -1.47 5.49
C LEU A 126 -4.80 -1.15 5.90
N ALA A 127 -5.19 -1.38 7.15
CA ALA A 127 -6.50 -0.98 7.71
C ALA A 127 -6.35 0.05 8.83
#